data_AF-A0A920TJD2-F1
#
_entry.id   AF-A0A920TJD2-F1
#
_cell.length_a   1.000
_cell.length_b   1.000
_cell.length_c   1.000
_cell.angle_alpha   90.00
_cell.angle_beta   90.00
_cell.angle_gamma   90.00
#
_symmetry.space_group_name_H-M   'P 1'
#
loop_
_entity.id
_entity.type
_entity.pdbx_description
1 polymer ?
#
loop_
_entity_poly.entity_id
_entity_poly.type
_entity_poly.pdbx_seq_one_letter_code
_entity_poly.pdbx_strand_id
1 'polypeptide(L)'
;MANFLGYDVSWGWLGLTVLGGSLLHIGTNTANDYFDHTSGTDEANYNYMVPYSGGSRSIQMGLISSKGMLIVSLVAFALSAVVGIPLIIKAGYPVLWLGLIGFISGFFYTAPPFRFASRKGLGELLIGLNFGPLMVVGSALVQTGQILPEALLLAYRSDF
;
A
#
# COMPACT_ATOMS: atom_id res chain seq x y z
N MET A 1 15.04 -13.12 -2.36
CA MET A 1 15.42 -13.31 -0.94
C MET A 1 15.30 -14.76 -0.51
N ALA A 2 14.08 -15.32 -0.39
CA ALA A 2 13.85 -16.69 0.09
C ALA A 2 14.73 -17.76 -0.59
N ASN A 3 14.81 -17.76 -1.94
CA ASN A 3 15.63 -18.71 -2.69
C ASN A 3 17.14 -18.62 -2.37
N PHE A 4 17.68 -17.41 -2.17
CA PHE A 4 19.08 -17.21 -1.79
C PHE A 4 19.39 -17.73 -0.38
N LEU A 5 18.38 -17.85 0.48
CA LEU A 5 18.47 -18.41 1.82
C LEU A 5 18.15 -19.92 1.85
N GLY A 6 18.02 -20.57 0.69
CA GLY A 6 17.75 -22.01 0.57
C GLY A 6 16.29 -22.41 0.73
N TYR A 7 15.34 -21.46 0.74
CA TYR A 7 13.92 -21.77 0.74
C TYR A 7 13.38 -21.94 -0.68
N ASP A 8 12.55 -22.96 -0.88
CA ASP A 8 11.79 -23.11 -2.12
C ASP A 8 10.74 -22.01 -2.24
N VAL A 9 10.69 -21.37 -3.41
CA VAL A 9 9.70 -20.33 -3.68
C VAL A 9 8.40 -20.99 -4.13
N SER A 10 7.35 -20.79 -3.36
CA SER A 10 6.01 -21.19 -3.76
C SER A 10 5.37 -20.09 -4.60
N TRP A 11 5.28 -20.33 -5.91
CA TRP A 11 4.71 -19.40 -6.88
C TRP A 11 3.24 -19.08 -6.63
N GLY A 12 2.45 -20.05 -6.13
CA GLY A 12 1.05 -19.81 -5.78
C GLY A 12 0.91 -18.81 -4.62
N TRP A 13 1.70 -19.01 -3.56
CA TRP A 13 1.74 -18.07 -2.44
C TRP A 13 2.30 -16.70 -2.84
N LEU A 14 3.30 -16.68 -3.72
CA LEU A 14 3.83 -15.43 -4.26
C LEU A 14 2.77 -14.66 -5.05
N GLY A 15 2.02 -15.36 -5.91
CA GLY A 15 0.93 -14.77 -6.69
C GLY A 15 -0.16 -14.16 -5.82
N LEU A 16 -0.57 -14.86 -4.75
CA LEU A 16 -1.54 -14.32 -3.78
C LEU A 16 -0.98 -13.10 -3.02
N THR A 17 0.29 -13.14 -2.62
CA THR A 17 0.95 -11.99 -1.97
C THR A 17 0.98 -10.78 -2.89
N VAL A 18 1.38 -10.95 -4.15
CA VAL A 18 1.42 -9.86 -5.15
C VAL A 18 0.01 -9.32 -5.40
N LEU A 19 -0.98 -10.20 -5.56
CA LEU A 19 -2.38 -9.80 -5.76
C LEU A 19 -2.91 -8.99 -4.56
N GLY A 20 -2.72 -9.50 -3.35
CA GLY A 20 -3.20 -8.87 -2.11
C GLY A 20 -2.54 -7.51 -1.84
N GLY A 21 -1.22 -7.43 -2.04
CA GLY A 21 -0.47 -6.17 -1.95
C GLY A 21 -0.86 -5.17 -3.04
N SER A 22 -1.04 -5.62 -4.29
CA SER A 22 -1.47 -4.75 -5.39
C SER A 22 -2.85 -4.15 -5.14
N LEU A 23 -3.81 -4.96 -4.66
CA LEU A 23 -5.14 -4.49 -4.29
C LEU A 23 -5.08 -3.47 -3.14
N LEU A 24 -4.20 -3.67 -2.16
CA LEU A 24 -3.98 -2.72 -1.06
C LEU A 24 -3.43 -1.38 -1.56
N HIS A 25 -2.48 -1.42 -2.50
CA HIS A 25 -1.94 -0.23 -3.16
C HIS A 25 -2.97 0.48 -4.04
N ILE A 26 -3.77 -0.25 -4.80
CA ILE A 26 -4.88 0.32 -5.59
C ILE A 26 -5.86 1.03 -4.65
N GLY A 27 -6.26 0.37 -3.55
CA GLY A 27 -7.13 0.96 -2.53
C GLY A 27 -6.57 2.25 -1.96
N THR A 28 -5.27 2.26 -1.63
CA THR A 28 -4.54 3.41 -1.09
C THR A 28 -4.48 4.57 -2.07
N ASN A 29 -4.04 4.33 -3.31
CA ASN A 29 -3.89 5.37 -4.32
C ASN A 29 -5.24 6.00 -4.71
N THR A 30 -6.28 5.18 -4.83
CA THR A 30 -7.63 5.68 -5.16
C THR A 30 -8.30 6.37 -3.98
N ALA A 31 -8.01 5.97 -2.73
CA ALA A 31 -8.40 6.74 -1.55
C ALA A 31 -7.73 8.12 -1.60
N ASN A 32 -6.42 8.17 -1.88
CA ASN A 32 -5.67 9.41 -1.95
C ASN A 32 -6.27 10.38 -2.97
N ASP A 33 -6.52 9.92 -4.21
CA ASP A 33 -7.17 10.72 -5.25
C ASP A 33 -8.54 11.28 -4.81
N TYR A 34 -9.35 10.48 -4.11
CA TYR A 34 -10.65 10.93 -3.63
C TYR A 34 -10.53 11.99 -2.53
N PHE A 35 -9.66 11.76 -1.54
CA PHE A 35 -9.53 12.66 -0.40
C PHE A 35 -8.79 13.95 -0.73
N ASP A 36 -7.85 13.93 -1.69
CA ASP A 36 -7.16 15.12 -2.21
C ASP A 36 -8.09 15.99 -3.07
N HIS A 37 -9.00 15.35 -3.83
CA HIS A 37 -10.07 16.06 -4.52
C HIS A 37 -11.04 16.71 -3.52
N THR A 38 -11.51 15.98 -2.51
CA THR A 38 -12.51 16.49 -1.56
C THR A 38 -11.96 17.46 -0.51
N SER A 39 -10.64 17.49 -0.27
CA SER A 39 -9.99 18.49 0.57
C SER A 39 -9.72 19.82 -0.16
N GLY A 40 -9.95 19.89 -1.47
CA GLY A 40 -9.61 21.05 -2.31
C GLY A 40 -8.11 21.19 -2.59
N THR A 41 -7.28 20.21 -2.18
CA THR A 41 -5.83 20.22 -2.41
C THR A 41 -5.50 20.16 -3.90
N ASP A 42 -6.27 19.38 -4.66
CA ASP A 42 -6.08 19.27 -6.11
C ASP A 42 -6.55 20.51 -6.89
N GLU A 43 -7.56 21.23 -6.40
CA GLU A 43 -8.06 22.46 -7.04
C GLU A 43 -7.09 23.64 -6.85
N ALA A 44 -6.17 23.58 -5.88
CA ALA A 44 -5.13 24.59 -5.68
C ALA A 44 -3.89 24.41 -6.59
N ASN A 45 -3.73 23.25 -7.25
CA ASN A 45 -2.53 22.87 -7.99
C ASN A 45 -2.66 23.02 -9.54
N TYR A 46 -3.08 24.19 -10.02
CA TYR A 46 -3.23 24.44 -11.47
C TYR A 46 -1.91 24.71 -12.22
N ASN A 47 -0.84 25.15 -11.54
CA ASN A 47 0.32 25.76 -12.22
C ASN A 47 1.61 24.93 -12.26
N TYR A 48 1.66 23.74 -11.66
CA TYR A 48 2.90 22.95 -11.63
C TYR A 48 2.61 21.46 -11.79
N MET A 49 2.81 20.95 -13.01
CA MET A 49 3.07 19.52 -13.20
C MET A 49 4.49 19.23 -12.73
N VAL A 50 4.64 18.99 -11.43
CA VAL A 50 5.85 18.37 -10.92
C VAL A 50 5.66 16.86 -11.05
N PRO A 51 6.62 16.09 -11.59
CA PRO A 51 6.62 14.65 -11.40
C PRO A 51 6.43 14.39 -9.90
N TYR A 52 5.51 13.50 -9.51
CA TYR A 52 5.20 13.11 -8.13
C TYR A 52 4.31 14.06 -7.28
N SER A 53 3.71 15.12 -7.84
CA SER A 53 2.93 16.10 -7.03
C SER A 53 1.40 16.03 -7.14
N GLY A 54 0.83 15.08 -7.88
CA GLY A 54 -0.61 14.92 -7.99
C GLY A 54 -0.96 13.48 -8.29
N GLY A 55 -2.02 12.98 -7.66
CA GLY A 55 -2.57 11.64 -7.89
C GLY A 55 -2.95 11.38 -9.36
N SER A 56 -3.73 10.35 -9.66
CA SER A 56 -3.96 9.96 -11.08
C SER A 56 -4.62 11.04 -11.95
N ARG A 57 -5.18 12.08 -11.32
CA ARG A 57 -6.00 13.15 -11.91
C ARG A 57 -7.26 12.65 -12.63
N SER A 58 -7.63 11.38 -12.44
CA SER A 58 -8.75 10.76 -13.15
C SER A 58 -10.08 11.45 -12.84
N ILE A 59 -10.26 12.00 -11.64
CA ILE A 59 -11.44 12.79 -11.26
C ILE A 59 -11.43 14.14 -12.00
N GLN A 60 -10.31 14.86 -11.98
CA GLN A 60 -10.17 16.19 -12.61
C GLN A 60 -10.30 16.12 -14.14
N MET A 61 -9.89 15.01 -14.75
CA MET A 61 -10.07 14.74 -16.18
C MET A 61 -11.47 14.22 -16.55
N GLY A 62 -12.36 14.03 -15.57
CA GLY A 62 -13.72 13.52 -15.81
C GLY A 62 -13.80 12.05 -16.23
N LEU A 63 -12.72 11.26 -16.07
CA LEU A 63 -12.69 9.84 -16.42
C LEU A 63 -13.48 8.98 -15.44
N ILE A 64 -13.61 9.44 -14.20
CA ILE A 64 -14.37 8.79 -13.13
C ILE A 64 -14.96 9.84 -12.18
N SER A 65 -16.16 9.58 -11.66
CA SER A 65 -16.72 10.43 -10.61
C SER A 65 -15.98 10.25 -9.27
N SER A 66 -16.01 11.26 -8.41
CA SER A 66 -15.44 11.17 -7.05
C SER A 66 -16.05 10.01 -6.25
N LYS A 67 -17.37 9.83 -6.31
CA LYS A 67 -18.06 8.68 -5.70
C LYS A 67 -17.56 7.35 -6.29
N GLY A 68 -17.36 7.28 -7.61
CA GLY A 68 -16.79 6.10 -8.28
C GLY A 68 -15.39 5.78 -7.78
N MET A 69 -14.54 6.79 -7.63
CA MET A 69 -13.18 6.64 -7.11
C MET A 69 -13.18 6.07 -5.68
N LEU A 70 -14.03 6.59 -4.80
CA LEU A 70 -14.19 6.05 -3.44
C LEU A 70 -14.67 4.59 -3.46
N ILE A 71 -15.61 4.24 -4.34
CA ILE A 71 -16.09 2.85 -4.47
C ILE A 71 -14.94 1.93 -4.89
N VAL A 72 -14.12 2.32 -5.88
CA VAL A 72 -12.95 1.54 -6.31
C VAL A 72 -12.01 1.31 -5.12
N SER A 73 -11.75 2.35 -4.34
CA SER A 73 -10.90 2.24 -3.15
C SER A 73 -11.44 1.21 -2.15
N LEU A 74 -12.70 1.33 -1.75
CA LEU A 74 -13.32 0.44 -0.76
C LEU A 74 -13.40 -1.01 -1.26
N VAL A 75 -13.72 -1.22 -2.54
CA VAL A 75 -13.76 -2.56 -3.14
C VAL A 75 -12.36 -3.17 -3.19
N ALA A 76 -11.34 -2.40 -3.59
CA ALA A 76 -9.95 -2.89 -3.63
C ALA A 76 -9.47 -3.29 -2.23
N PHE A 77 -9.78 -2.49 -1.20
CA PHE A 77 -9.47 -2.85 0.19
C PHE A 77 -10.21 -4.11 0.65
N ALA A 78 -11.50 -4.24 0.34
CA ALA A 78 -12.27 -5.43 0.68
C ALA A 78 -11.69 -6.69 0.00
N LEU A 79 -11.34 -6.60 -1.28
CA LEU A 79 -10.71 -7.71 -2.01
C LEU A 79 -9.31 -8.03 -1.47
N SER A 80 -8.50 -7.03 -1.11
CA SER A 80 -7.21 -7.24 -0.45
C SER A 80 -7.38 -8.00 0.86
N ALA A 81 -8.37 -7.63 1.69
CA ALA A 81 -8.67 -8.35 2.92
C ALA A 81 -9.06 -9.82 2.67
N VAL A 82 -9.89 -10.08 1.65
CA VAL A 82 -10.26 -11.45 1.25
C VAL A 82 -9.05 -12.26 0.81
N VAL A 83 -8.17 -11.69 -0.02
CA VAL A 83 -6.92 -12.33 -0.47
C VAL A 83 -5.95 -12.53 0.71
N GLY A 84 -5.98 -11.66 1.71
CA GLY A 84 -5.17 -11.74 2.92
C GLY A 84 -5.51 -12.93 3.82
N ILE A 85 -6.77 -13.41 3.83
CA ILE A 85 -7.22 -14.52 4.69
C ILE A 85 -6.33 -15.77 4.52
N PRO A 86 -6.15 -16.35 3.31
CA PRO A 86 -5.29 -17.51 3.14
C PRO A 86 -3.82 -17.24 3.49
N LEU A 87 -3.32 -16.01 3.30
CA LEU A 87 -1.95 -15.62 3.68
C LEU A 87 -1.76 -15.61 5.21
N ILE A 88 -2.77 -15.13 5.95
CA ILE A 88 -2.79 -15.15 7.42
C ILE A 88 -2.87 -16.58 7.93
N ILE A 89 -3.67 -17.44 7.31
CA ILE A 89 -3.74 -18.87 7.67
C ILE A 89 -2.37 -19.54 7.43
N LYS A 90 -1.69 -19.19 6.34
CA LYS A 90 -0.40 -19.78 5.96
C LYS A 90 0.76 -19.34 6.85
N ALA A 91 0.87 -18.06 7.16
CA ALA A 91 2.06 -17.47 7.81
C ALA A 91 1.76 -16.76 9.14
N GLY A 92 0.52 -16.87 9.63
CA GLY A 92 0.10 -16.45 10.95
C GLY A 92 -0.29 -14.97 11.07
N TYR A 93 -0.63 -14.58 12.30
CA TYR A 93 -1.04 -13.22 12.66
C TYR A 93 -0.06 -12.09 12.30
N PRO A 94 1.27 -12.29 12.18
CA PRO A 94 2.12 -11.19 11.73
C PRO A 94 1.72 -10.65 10.34
N VAL A 95 1.20 -11.49 9.42
CA VAL A 95 0.65 -11.02 8.14
C VAL A 95 -0.54 -10.09 8.34
N LEU A 96 -1.43 -10.41 9.30
CA LEU A 96 -2.58 -9.56 9.63
C LEU A 96 -2.11 -8.18 10.10
N TRP A 97 -1.11 -8.12 10.98
CA TRP A 97 -0.59 -6.85 11.48
C TRP A 97 0.08 -6.02 10.38
N LEU A 98 0.88 -6.63 9.51
CA LEU A 98 1.47 -5.95 8.36
C LEU A 98 0.39 -5.38 7.43
N GLY A 99 -0.65 -6.16 7.12
CA GLY A 99 -1.79 -5.72 6.32
C GLY A 99 -2.60 -4.60 6.97
N LEU A 100 -2.83 -4.66 8.28
CA LEU A 100 -3.53 -3.60 9.01
C LEU A 100 -2.73 -2.29 9.05
N ILE A 101 -1.41 -2.37 9.26
CA ILE A 101 -0.54 -1.19 9.19
C ILE A 101 -0.60 -0.59 7.79
N GLY A 102 -0.52 -1.42 6.74
CA GLY A 102 -0.65 -0.95 5.35
C GLY A 102 -2.00 -0.31 5.05
N PHE A 103 -3.10 -0.92 5.48
CA PHE A 103 -4.45 -0.35 5.34
C PHE A 103 -4.59 0.99 6.07
N ILE A 104 -4.21 1.06 7.35
CA ILE A 104 -4.38 2.26 8.17
C ILE A 104 -3.50 3.40 7.62
N SER A 105 -2.23 3.11 7.34
CA SER A 105 -1.30 4.12 6.85
C SER A 105 -1.65 4.59 5.44
N GLY A 106 -2.14 3.69 4.58
CA GLY A 106 -2.56 4.01 3.22
C GLY A 106 -3.90 4.75 3.15
N PHE A 107 -4.97 4.21 3.74
CA PHE A 107 -6.29 4.85 3.70
C PHE A 107 -6.28 6.22 4.39
N PHE A 108 -5.68 6.31 5.58
CA PHE A 108 -5.59 7.57 6.32
C PHE A 108 -4.38 8.43 5.97
N TYR A 109 -3.70 8.11 4.86
CA TYR A 109 -2.62 8.94 4.34
C TYR A 109 -3.13 10.36 4.08
N THR A 110 -4.24 10.51 3.34
CA THR A 110 -4.90 11.81 3.13
C THR A 110 -6.31 11.88 3.73
N ALA A 111 -6.90 10.74 4.12
CA ALA A 111 -8.23 10.71 4.73
C ALA A 111 -8.26 11.24 6.18
N PRO A 112 -9.36 11.91 6.60
CA PRO A 112 -9.59 12.22 8.00
C PRO A 112 -9.86 10.96 8.84
N PRO A 113 -9.58 10.97 10.16
CA PRO A 113 -9.13 12.13 10.93
C PRO A 113 -7.60 12.32 10.91
N PHE A 114 -6.82 11.35 10.41
CA PHE A 114 -5.38 11.39 10.60
C PHE A 114 -4.64 12.28 9.60
N ARG A 115 -4.92 12.17 8.30
CA ARG A 115 -4.26 12.93 7.23
C ARG A 115 -2.73 12.92 7.38
N PHE A 116 -2.14 11.72 7.46
CA PHE A 116 -0.71 11.57 7.75
C PHE A 116 0.20 12.33 6.76
N ALA A 117 -0.19 12.44 5.50
CA ALA A 117 0.52 13.20 4.46
C ALA A 117 0.73 14.68 4.84
N SER A 118 -0.22 15.28 5.56
CA SER A 118 -0.16 16.68 5.99
C SER A 118 0.58 16.88 7.33
N ARG A 119 1.09 15.80 7.95
CA ARG A 119 1.82 15.86 9.22
C ARG A 119 3.33 15.86 8.95
N LYS A 120 4.06 16.72 9.67
CA LYS A 120 5.50 16.96 9.51
C LYS A 120 6.31 15.65 9.39
N GLY A 121 6.77 15.33 8.18
CA GLY A 121 7.63 14.16 7.87
C GLY A 121 6.96 12.78 7.95
N LEU A 122 5.71 12.70 8.41
CA LEU A 122 5.04 11.41 8.58
C LEU A 122 4.60 10.82 7.24
N GLY A 123 4.30 11.66 6.26
CA GLY A 123 3.97 11.22 4.92
C GLY A 123 5.09 10.41 4.26
N GLU A 124 6.28 11.00 4.19
CA GLU A 124 7.49 10.37 3.63
C GLU A 124 7.87 9.08 4.37
N LEU A 125 7.77 9.09 5.71
CA LEU A 125 8.02 7.92 6.53
C LEU A 125 7.06 6.76 6.19
N LEU A 126 5.76 7.05 6.02
CA LEU A 126 4.78 6.04 5.68
C LEU A 126 4.92 5.55 4.24
N ILE A 127 5.33 6.40 3.30
CA ILE A 127 5.67 5.95 1.94
C ILE A 127 6.82 4.96 2.00
N GLY A 128 7.93 5.31 2.64
CA GLY A 128 9.08 4.40 2.80
C GLY A 128 8.69 3.10 3.49
N LEU A 129 7.89 3.16 4.56
CA LEU A 129 7.41 1.98 5.27
C LEU A 129 6.55 1.05 4.40
N ASN A 130 5.61 1.61 3.64
CA ASN A 130 4.66 0.85 2.82
C ASN A 130 5.32 0.24 1.58
N PHE A 131 6.17 1.00 0.89
CA PHE A 131 6.78 0.54 -0.35
C PHE A 131 8.06 -0.29 -0.13
N GLY A 132 8.72 -0.17 1.02
CA GLY A 132 9.89 -1.00 1.36
C GLY A 132 9.54 -2.09 2.38
N PRO A 133 9.70 -1.85 3.70
CA PRO A 133 9.68 -2.90 4.71
C PRO A 133 8.42 -3.75 4.74
N LEU A 134 7.22 -3.16 4.62
CA LEU A 134 5.98 -3.94 4.67
C LEU A 134 5.89 -4.95 3.53
N MET A 135 6.22 -4.55 2.29
CA MET A 135 6.20 -5.45 1.13
C MET A 135 7.29 -6.53 1.24
N VAL A 136 8.52 -6.14 1.57
CA VAL A 136 9.66 -7.08 1.61
C VAL A 136 9.53 -8.07 2.76
N VAL A 137 9.18 -7.61 3.96
CA VAL A 137 8.98 -8.50 5.12
C VAL A 137 7.74 -9.37 4.93
N GLY A 138 6.62 -8.82 4.45
CA GLY A 138 5.39 -9.59 4.22
C GLY A 138 5.58 -10.69 3.19
N SER A 139 6.24 -10.40 2.07
CA SER A 139 6.52 -11.41 1.04
C SER A 139 7.51 -12.47 1.51
N ALA A 140 8.56 -12.10 2.24
CA ALA A 140 9.50 -13.05 2.82
C ALA A 140 8.80 -13.95 3.85
N LEU A 141 8.01 -13.37 4.77
CA LEU A 141 7.28 -14.08 5.81
C LEU A 141 6.33 -15.13 5.22
N VAL A 142 5.59 -14.82 4.15
CA VAL A 142 4.70 -15.79 3.51
C VAL A 142 5.47 -16.97 2.89
N GLN A 143 6.66 -16.70 2.33
CA GLN A 143 7.48 -17.74 1.69
C GLN A 143 8.23 -18.62 2.70
N THR A 144 8.76 -18.03 3.77
CA THR A 144 9.65 -18.75 4.71
C THR A 144 8.95 -19.15 6.00
N GLY A 145 7.79 -18.56 6.31
CA GLY A 145 7.11 -18.69 7.61
C GLY A 145 7.84 -17.95 8.75
N GLN A 146 8.85 -17.14 8.45
CA GLN A 146 9.71 -16.47 9.43
C GLN A 146 9.85 -14.98 9.14
N ILE A 147 9.90 -14.17 10.20
CA ILE A 147 10.32 -12.77 10.09
C ILE A 147 11.86 -12.78 10.05
N LEU A 148 12.42 -12.48 8.89
CA LEU A 148 13.86 -12.49 8.66
C LEU A 148 14.46 -11.08 8.86
N PRO A 149 15.42 -10.88 9.78
CA PRO A 149 16.08 -9.58 9.96
C PRO A 149 16.72 -9.04 8.68
N GLU A 150 17.20 -9.93 7.81
CA GLU A 150 17.80 -9.59 6.53
C GLU A 150 16.77 -9.02 5.54
N ALA A 151 15.48 -9.38 5.68
CA ALA A 151 14.41 -8.78 4.89
C ALA A 151 14.19 -7.32 5.26
N LEU A 152 14.37 -6.94 6.54
CA LEU A 152 14.36 -5.54 6.97
C LEU A 152 15.54 -4.78 6.37
N LEU A 153 16.75 -5.35 6.39
CA LEU A 153 17.94 -4.71 5.81
C LEU A 153 17.83 -4.49 4.30
N LEU A 154 17.29 -5.46 3.56
CA LEU A 154 17.06 -5.32 2.12
C LEU A 154 16.02 -4.27 1.78
N ALA A 155 14.99 -4.12 2.61
CA ALA A 155 13.94 -3.13 2.41
C ALA A 155 14.47 -1.68 2.41
N TYR A 156 15.54 -1.39 3.13
CA TYR A 156 16.18 -0.07 3.13
C TYR A 156 17.27 0.07 2.07
N ARG A 157 17.73 -1.04 1.48
CA ARG A 157 18.82 -1.06 0.48
C ARG A 157 18.32 -0.90 -0.96
N SER A 158 17.02 -1.09 -1.19
CA SER A 158 16.39 -0.94 -2.52
C SER A 158 16.09 0.50 -2.91
N ASP A 159 16.25 1.46 -1.99
CA ASP A 159 15.78 2.84 -2.15
C ASP A 159 16.92 3.87 -2.35
N PHE A 160 18.14 3.41 -2.69
CA PHE A 160 19.29 4.26 -3.05
C PHE A 160 20.13 3.68 -4.19
#